data_AF-A0AAN7Q9F6-F1
#
_entry.id   AF-A0AAN7Q9F6-F1
#
_cell.length_a   1.000
_cell.length_b   1.000
_cell.length_c   1.000
_cell.angle_alpha   90.00
_cell.angle_beta   90.00
_cell.angle_gamma   90.00
#
_symmetry.space_group_name_H-M   'P 1'
#
loop_
_entity.id
_entity.type
_entity.pdbx_description
1 polymer ?
#
loop_
_entity_poly.entity_id
_entity_poly.type
_entity_poly.pdbx_seq_one_letter_code
_entity_poly.pdbx_strand_id
1 'polypeptide(L)'
;MANEIEIKKKSRKALRTSFTKTANELEALFSVDKLDRESIEVTDVEGRDTYFKRFTGLKVKYNRLSEDSATEGTGSHRTGTYRSNVRETTGRRKFKLPRIEFKHYDDDTIDNHDKIEYLVQATVPGSRARQLVESYLAMSENYKKIVESMQSRFGREVFRSKYM
;
A
#
# COMPACT_ATOMS: atom_id res chain seq x y z
N MET A 1 -36.60 5.21 36.57
CA MET A 1 -35.21 5.23 37.09
C MET A 1 -34.63 3.84 37.37
N ALA A 2 -35.33 2.93 38.07
CA ALA A 2 -34.81 1.59 38.40
C ALA A 2 -34.43 0.73 37.17
N ASN A 3 -35.23 0.75 36.11
CA ASN A 3 -35.01 -0.04 34.89
C ASN A 3 -33.76 0.41 34.11
N GLU A 4 -33.48 1.73 34.07
CA GLU A 4 -32.32 2.30 33.38
C GLU A 4 -31.00 1.92 34.05
N ILE A 5 -30.98 1.86 35.38
CA ILE A 5 -29.82 1.41 36.17
C ILE A 5 -29.54 -0.06 35.89
N GLU A 6 -30.58 -0.89 35.75
CA GLU A 6 -30.45 -2.30 35.46
C GLU A 6 -29.90 -2.56 34.05
N ILE A 7 -30.36 -1.79 33.05
CA ILE A 7 -29.84 -1.83 31.67
C ILE A 7 -28.34 -1.46 31.66
N LYS A 8 -27.95 -0.39 32.35
CA LYS A 8 -26.55 0.03 32.47
C LYS A 8 -25.69 -1.01 33.20
N LYS A 9 -26.24 -1.75 34.18
CA LYS A 9 -25.55 -2.88 34.84
C LYS A 9 -25.33 -4.05 33.87
N LYS A 10 -26.34 -4.43 33.09
CA LYS A 10 -26.24 -5.49 32.07
C LYS A 10 -25.20 -5.13 31.00
N SER A 11 -25.24 -3.92 30.47
CA SER A 11 -24.27 -3.41 29.48
C SER A 11 -22.84 -3.42 30.02
N ARG A 12 -22.61 -2.94 31.26
CA ARG A 12 -21.28 -2.99 31.90
C ARG A 12 -20.77 -4.40 32.09
N LYS A 13 -21.65 -5.35 32.44
CA LYS A 13 -21.27 -6.76 32.59
C LYS A 13 -20.82 -7.34 31.26
N ALA A 14 -21.58 -7.11 30.19
CA ALA A 14 -21.22 -7.53 28.84
C ALA A 14 -19.89 -6.93 28.38
N LEU A 15 -19.67 -5.63 28.61
CA LEU A 15 -18.44 -4.95 28.22
C LEU A 15 -17.23 -5.43 29.01
N ARG A 16 -17.40 -5.72 30.32
CA ARG A 16 -16.35 -6.34 31.14
C ARG A 16 -15.98 -7.72 30.62
N THR A 17 -16.98 -8.57 30.33
CA THR A 17 -16.70 -9.91 29.81
C THR A 17 -16.01 -9.88 28.46
N SER A 18 -16.40 -8.97 27.55
CA SER A 18 -15.70 -8.83 26.26
C SER A 18 -14.29 -8.31 26.45
N PHE A 19 -14.09 -7.31 27.32
CA PHE A 19 -12.76 -6.74 27.59
C PHE A 19 -11.80 -7.78 28.18
N THR A 20 -12.25 -8.56 29.17
CA THR A 20 -11.43 -9.64 29.77
C THR A 20 -11.13 -10.71 28.73
N LYS A 21 -12.11 -11.12 27.91
CA LYS A 21 -11.89 -12.09 26.84
C LYS A 21 -10.81 -11.60 25.87
N THR A 22 -10.91 -10.37 25.39
CA THR A 22 -9.92 -9.79 24.48
C THR A 22 -8.55 -9.62 25.13
N ALA A 23 -8.49 -9.28 26.42
CA ALA A 23 -7.22 -9.16 27.15
C ALA A 23 -6.51 -10.51 27.27
N ASN A 24 -7.27 -11.57 27.60
CA ASN A 24 -6.72 -12.93 27.67
C ASN A 24 -6.27 -13.45 26.30
N GLU A 25 -7.01 -13.14 25.23
CA GLU A 25 -6.60 -13.46 23.85
C GLU A 25 -5.27 -12.78 23.48
N LEU A 26 -5.09 -11.50 23.87
CA LEU A 26 -3.85 -10.78 23.66
C LEU A 26 -2.68 -11.35 24.48
N GLU A 27 -2.89 -11.69 25.75
CA GLU A 27 -1.86 -12.33 26.56
C GLU A 27 -1.45 -13.69 25.98
N ALA A 28 -2.40 -14.48 25.46
CA ALA A 28 -2.09 -15.74 24.79
C ALA A 28 -1.25 -15.53 23.53
N LEU A 29 -1.52 -14.49 22.74
CA LEU A 29 -0.73 -14.14 21.56
C LEU A 29 0.69 -13.67 21.93
N PHE A 30 0.84 -12.91 23.01
CA PHE A 30 2.15 -12.44 23.48
C PHE A 30 2.96 -13.51 24.22
N SER A 31 2.33 -14.56 24.73
CA SER A 31 2.98 -15.70 25.37
C SER A 31 3.63 -16.67 24.37
N VAL A 32 3.44 -16.46 23.07
CA VAL A 32 4.11 -17.25 22.03
C VAL A 32 5.55 -16.74 21.91
N ASP A 33 6.47 -17.42 22.60
CA ASP A 33 7.90 -17.05 22.69
C ASP A 33 8.63 -16.99 21.33
N LYS A 34 8.07 -17.57 20.27
CA LYS A 34 8.63 -17.58 18.92
C LYS A 34 7.53 -17.48 17.86
N LEU A 35 7.43 -16.32 17.23
CA LEU A 35 6.81 -16.23 15.92
C LEU A 35 7.80 -16.84 14.91
N ASP A 36 7.54 -18.07 14.46
CA ASP A 36 8.34 -18.62 13.36
C ASP A 36 8.12 -17.73 12.13
N ARG A 37 9.19 -17.10 11.65
CA ARG A 37 9.16 -16.25 10.44
C ARG A 37 8.47 -16.95 9.26
N GLU A 38 8.68 -18.26 9.16
CA GLU A 38 8.04 -19.12 8.16
C GLU A 38 6.51 -19.15 8.28
N SER A 39 5.95 -19.17 9.49
CA SER A 39 4.49 -19.15 9.67
C SER A 39 3.87 -17.77 9.39
N ILE A 40 4.59 -16.67 9.67
CA ILE A 40 4.17 -15.32 9.23
C ILE A 40 4.16 -15.24 7.70
N GLU A 41 5.24 -15.68 7.05
CA GLU A 41 5.35 -15.66 5.59
C GLU A 41 4.27 -16.52 4.92
N VAL A 42 3.97 -17.71 5.45
CA VAL A 42 2.91 -18.59 4.91
C VAL A 42 1.54 -17.91 4.97
N THR A 43 1.18 -17.26 6.09
CA THR A 43 -0.11 -16.56 6.19
C THR A 43 -0.21 -15.34 5.26
N ASP A 44 0.87 -14.58 5.09
CA ASP A 44 0.95 -13.45 4.15
C ASP A 44 0.91 -13.91 2.69
N VAL A 45 1.49 -15.08 2.39
CA VAL A 45 1.47 -15.70 1.06
C VAL A 45 0.06 -16.19 0.71
N GLU A 46 -0.64 -16.88 1.61
CA GLU A 46 -2.02 -17.35 1.37
C GLU A 46 -2.99 -16.17 1.10
N GLY A 47 -2.85 -15.07 1.84
CA GLY A 47 -3.63 -13.85 1.61
C GLY A 47 -3.37 -13.22 0.22
N ARG A 48 -2.12 -13.22 -0.25
CA ARG A 48 -1.76 -12.75 -1.59
C ARG A 48 -2.28 -13.68 -2.67
N ASP A 49 -2.15 -14.99 -2.47
CA ASP A 49 -2.55 -16.02 -3.42
C ASP A 49 -4.06 -16.01 -3.66
N THR A 50 -4.83 -15.88 -2.59
CA THR A 50 -6.30 -15.77 -2.65
C THR A 50 -6.74 -14.49 -3.36
N TYR A 51 -6.14 -13.34 -3.03
CA TYR A 51 -6.43 -12.08 -3.72
C TYR A 51 -6.09 -12.16 -5.21
N PHE A 52 -4.91 -12.70 -5.55
CA PHE A 52 -4.45 -12.84 -6.93
C PHE A 52 -5.37 -13.76 -7.74
N LYS A 53 -5.77 -14.91 -7.19
CA LYS A 53 -6.73 -15.82 -7.83
C LYS A 53 -8.08 -15.14 -8.10
N ARG A 54 -8.61 -14.39 -7.13
CA ARG A 54 -9.87 -13.64 -7.31
C ARG A 54 -9.74 -12.54 -8.36
N PHE A 55 -8.66 -11.79 -8.33
CA PHE A 55 -8.41 -10.69 -9.26
C PHE A 55 -8.23 -11.19 -10.70
N THR A 56 -7.39 -12.21 -10.89
CA THR A 56 -7.16 -12.82 -12.21
C THR A 56 -8.44 -13.43 -12.78
N GLY A 57 -9.21 -14.17 -11.98
CA GLY A 57 -10.51 -14.69 -12.39
C GLY A 57 -11.49 -13.59 -12.79
N LEU A 58 -11.54 -12.49 -12.03
CA LEU A 58 -12.39 -11.34 -12.35
C LEU A 58 -11.94 -10.63 -13.63
N LYS A 59 -10.62 -10.49 -13.84
CA LYS A 59 -10.03 -9.86 -15.04
C LYS A 59 -10.32 -10.67 -16.29
N VAL A 60 -10.20 -12.00 -16.23
CA VAL A 60 -10.57 -12.89 -17.34
C VAL A 60 -12.06 -12.78 -17.64
N LYS A 61 -12.91 -12.79 -16.60
CA LYS A 61 -14.37 -12.64 -16.78
C LYS A 61 -14.73 -11.29 -17.41
N TYR A 62 -14.09 -10.21 -16.98
CA TYR A 62 -14.28 -8.87 -17.55
C TYR A 62 -13.89 -8.83 -19.03
N ASN A 63 -12.73 -9.38 -19.39
CA ASN A 63 -12.27 -9.40 -20.78
C ASN A 63 -13.23 -10.21 -21.66
N ARG A 64 -13.67 -11.38 -21.21
CA ARG A 64 -14.65 -12.20 -21.95
C ARG A 64 -15.96 -11.45 -22.19
N LEU A 65 -16.51 -10.79 -21.17
CA LEU A 65 -17.73 -9.99 -21.30
C LEU A 65 -17.53 -8.73 -22.17
N SER A 66 -16.31 -8.19 -22.21
CA SER A 66 -15.95 -7.08 -23.09
C SER A 66 -15.88 -7.53 -24.55
N GLU A 67 -15.41 -8.74 -24.82
CA GLU A 67 -15.30 -9.34 -26.15
C GLU A 67 -16.65 -9.85 -26.68
N ASP A 68 -17.50 -10.42 -25.82
CA ASP A 68 -18.84 -10.90 -26.17
C ASP A 68 -19.80 -9.76 -26.62
N SER A 69 -19.45 -8.50 -26.34
CA SER A 69 -20.18 -7.32 -26.83
C SER A 69 -19.83 -6.90 -28.27
N ALA A 70 -18.90 -7.60 -28.94
CA ALA A 70 -18.35 -7.20 -30.24
C ALA A 70 -18.88 -7.98 -31.46
N THR A 71 -19.84 -8.89 -31.31
CA THR A 71 -20.40 -9.63 -32.46
C THR A 71 -21.92 -9.71 -32.43
N GLU A 72 -22.60 -8.72 -33.03
CA GLU A 72 -23.72 -8.91 -33.97
C GLU A 72 -23.91 -7.63 -34.82
N GLY A 73 -23.98 -7.78 -36.15
CA GLY A 73 -24.58 -6.79 -37.05
C GLY A 73 -23.65 -6.04 -38.03
N THR A 74 -23.51 -6.56 -39.24
CA THR A 74 -23.07 -5.79 -40.43
C THR A 74 -24.05 -4.65 -40.71
N GLY A 75 -23.60 -3.39 -40.55
CA GLY A 75 -24.36 -2.20 -40.91
C GLY A 75 -23.48 -0.95 -40.86
N SER A 76 -23.18 -0.39 -42.02
CA SER A 76 -22.39 0.82 -42.23
C SER A 76 -22.96 2.03 -41.48
N HIS A 77 -22.42 2.39 -40.32
CA HIS A 77 -22.69 3.68 -39.68
C HIS A 77 -21.47 4.22 -38.92
N ARG A 78 -20.90 5.27 -39.50
CA ARG A 78 -20.24 6.45 -38.89
C ARG A 78 -19.43 6.24 -37.61
N THR A 79 -18.18 6.72 -37.65
CA THR A 79 -17.31 7.01 -36.52
C THR A 79 -17.98 7.95 -35.50
N GLY A 80 -18.91 7.41 -34.72
CA GLY A 80 -19.43 8.01 -33.52
C GLY A 80 -18.45 7.69 -32.40
N THR A 81 -17.53 8.61 -32.14
CA THR A 81 -16.84 8.66 -30.85
C THR A 81 -17.92 8.61 -29.76
N TYR A 82 -18.04 7.49 -29.04
CA TYR A 82 -18.78 7.43 -27.79
C TYR A 82 -18.02 8.29 -26.78
N ARG A 83 -18.25 9.59 -26.88
CA ARG A 83 -17.95 10.55 -25.83
C ARG A 83 -18.87 10.18 -24.68
N SER A 84 -18.36 9.35 -23.78
CA SER A 84 -18.98 9.18 -22.48
C SER A 84 -19.09 10.60 -21.90
N ASN A 85 -20.33 11.05 -21.71
CA ASN A 85 -20.58 12.20 -20.85
C ASN A 85 -20.37 11.73 -19.41
N VAL A 86 -19.13 11.36 -19.08
CA VAL A 86 -18.65 11.49 -17.72
C VAL A 86 -18.79 12.98 -17.45
N ARG A 87 -19.86 13.35 -16.73
CA ARG A 87 -19.84 14.60 -15.99
C ARG A 87 -18.56 14.52 -15.21
N GLU A 88 -17.56 15.29 -15.64
CA GLU A 88 -16.39 15.57 -14.82
C GLU A 88 -16.97 16.19 -13.56
N THR A 89 -17.23 15.34 -12.57
CA THR A 89 -17.26 15.79 -11.20
C THR A 89 -15.81 16.18 -10.95
N THR A 90 -15.48 17.42 -11.32
CA THR A 90 -14.25 18.10 -10.97
C THR A 90 -14.19 18.36 -9.46
N GLY A 91 -14.71 17.45 -8.65
CA GLY A 91 -14.16 17.19 -7.33
C GLY A 91 -12.98 16.27 -7.52
N ARG A 92 -11.81 16.82 -7.90
CA ARG A 92 -10.53 16.15 -7.67
C ARG A 92 -10.44 15.88 -6.18
N ARG A 93 -10.98 14.75 -5.71
CA ARG A 93 -10.80 14.29 -4.33
C ARG A 93 -9.32 14.00 -4.22
N LYS A 94 -8.58 15.00 -3.72
CA LYS A 94 -7.17 14.88 -3.35
C LYS A 94 -7.14 14.00 -2.10
N PHE A 95 -7.27 12.70 -2.27
CA PHE A 95 -6.89 11.77 -1.22
C PHE A 95 -5.40 12.01 -0.97
N LYS A 96 -5.08 12.62 0.18
CA LYS A 96 -3.70 12.81 0.59
C LYS A 96 -3.16 11.41 0.87
N LEU A 97 -2.25 10.95 -0.01
CA LEU A 97 -1.48 9.74 0.27
C LEU A 97 -0.75 9.93 1.61
N PRO A 98 -0.67 8.89 2.45
CA PRO A 98 0.12 8.91 3.67
C PRO A 98 1.54 9.42 3.38
N ARG A 99 2.12 10.13 4.36
CA ARG A 99 3.49 10.62 4.28
C ARG A 99 4.41 9.40 4.35
N ILE A 100 5.08 9.10 3.24
CA ILE A 100 6.20 8.15 3.23
C ILE A 100 7.41 8.94 3.75
N GLU A 101 7.85 8.61 4.96
CA GLU A 101 9.10 9.12 5.51
C GLU A 101 10.22 8.18 5.08
N PHE A 102 11.18 8.70 4.31
CA PHE A 102 12.42 7.98 4.08
C PHE A 102 13.20 8.01 5.39
N LYS A 103 13.31 6.87 6.07
CA LYS A 103 14.29 6.71 7.16
C LYS A 103 15.66 6.92 6.55
N HIS A 104 16.34 7.99 6.92
CA HIS A 104 17.72 8.22 6.57
C HIS A 104 18.55 7.28 7.45
N TYR A 105 19.13 6.24 6.85
CA TYR A 105 20.10 5.40 7.54
C TYR A 105 21.47 6.08 7.38
N ASP A 106 21.80 6.97 8.31
CA ASP A 106 23.16 7.49 8.51
C ASP A 106 23.99 6.45 9.27
N ASP A 107 23.91 5.19 8.84
CA ASP A 107 24.75 4.13 9.37
C ASP A 107 26.02 4.09 8.53
N ASP A 108 27.11 4.63 9.08
CA ASP A 108 28.43 4.62 8.45
C ASP A 108 29.02 3.21 8.35
N THR A 109 28.37 2.20 8.94
CA THR A 109 28.81 0.80 8.84
C THR A 109 28.46 0.15 7.50
N ILE A 110 27.51 0.72 6.74
CA ILE A 110 27.06 0.15 5.46
C ILE A 110 27.77 0.90 4.32
N ASP A 111 28.41 0.16 3.41
CA ASP A 111 29.08 0.74 2.27
C ASP A 111 28.09 1.45 1.33
N ASN A 112 28.55 2.51 0.66
CA ASN A 112 27.70 3.27 -0.25
C ASN A 112 27.22 2.42 -1.44
N HIS A 113 27.97 1.40 -1.87
CA HIS A 113 27.51 0.46 -2.87
C HIS A 113 26.28 -0.31 -2.38
N ASP A 114 26.33 -0.87 -1.16
CA ASP A 114 25.23 -1.62 -0.56
C ASP A 114 24.01 -0.72 -0.31
N LYS A 115 24.23 0.54 0.05
CA LYS A 115 23.15 1.54 0.16
C LYS A 115 22.46 1.80 -1.17
N ILE A 116 23.21 1.80 -2.28
CA ILE A 116 22.63 1.93 -3.63
C ILE A 116 21.83 0.68 -4.00
N GLU A 117 22.34 -0.51 -3.71
CA GLU A 117 21.61 -1.76 -3.94
C GLU A 117 20.31 -1.81 -3.12
N TYR A 118 20.35 -1.37 -1.86
CA TYR A 118 19.17 -1.23 -1.04
C TYR A 118 18.15 -0.24 -1.63
N LEU A 119 18.59 0.90 -2.15
CA LEU A 119 17.73 1.87 -2.85
C LEU A 119 17.04 1.25 -4.07
N VAL A 120 17.76 0.43 -4.82
CA VAL A 120 17.20 -0.34 -5.94
C VAL A 120 16.09 -1.24 -5.39
N GLN A 121 16.35 -2.07 -4.38
CA GLN A 121 15.35 -2.97 -3.77
C GLN A 121 14.14 -2.24 -3.17
N ALA A 122 14.35 -1.06 -2.57
CA ALA A 122 13.30 -0.26 -1.96
C ALA A 122 12.37 0.43 -2.97
N THR A 123 12.75 0.49 -4.25
CA THR A 123 11.94 1.09 -5.31
C THR A 123 11.15 0.03 -6.09
N VAL A 124 9.91 0.37 -6.44
CA VAL A 124 9.03 -0.53 -7.21
C VAL A 124 9.58 -0.70 -8.64
N PRO A 125 9.77 -1.94 -9.15
CA PRO A 125 10.20 -2.18 -10.52
C PRO A 125 9.33 -1.46 -11.55
N GLY A 126 9.95 -0.83 -12.55
CA GLY A 126 9.24 -0.05 -13.58
C GLY A 126 8.73 1.33 -13.14
N SER A 127 8.90 1.70 -11.87
CA SER A 127 8.54 3.04 -11.38
C SER A 127 9.53 4.11 -11.85
N ARG A 128 9.11 5.38 -11.83
CA ARG A 128 9.99 6.51 -12.16
C ARG A 128 11.13 6.68 -11.15
N ALA A 129 10.91 6.28 -9.90
CA ALA A 129 11.95 6.27 -8.88
C ALA A 129 13.01 5.20 -9.20
N ARG A 130 12.57 3.98 -9.54
CA ARG A 130 13.48 2.88 -9.95
C ARG A 130 14.36 3.27 -11.14
N GLN A 131 13.75 3.82 -12.19
CA GLN A 131 14.46 4.32 -13.38
C GLN A 131 15.50 5.39 -13.05
N LEU A 132 15.23 6.23 -12.03
CA LEU A 132 16.18 7.24 -11.61
C LEU A 132 17.37 6.61 -10.88
N VAL A 133 17.15 5.70 -9.93
CA VAL A 133 18.26 5.02 -9.24
C VAL A 133 19.12 4.27 -10.25
N GLU A 134 18.50 3.51 -11.16
CA GLU A 134 19.18 2.73 -12.21
C GLU A 134 19.86 3.59 -13.27
N SER A 135 19.50 4.87 -13.42
CA SER A 135 20.18 5.78 -14.34
C SER A 135 21.59 6.17 -13.87
N TYR A 136 21.88 5.99 -12.58
CA TYR A 136 23.21 6.13 -12.04
C TYR A 136 23.87 4.76 -11.94
N LEU A 137 25.16 4.68 -12.27
CA LEU A 137 25.94 3.47 -12.04
C LEU A 137 26.04 3.20 -10.53
N ALA A 138 26.03 1.93 -10.13
CA ALA A 138 26.20 1.46 -8.74
C ALA A 138 27.64 1.68 -8.24
N MET A 139 28.06 2.93 -8.19
CA MET A 139 29.36 3.37 -7.69
C MET A 139 29.14 4.08 -6.37
N SER A 140 30.01 3.84 -5.39
CA SER A 140 29.93 4.43 -4.04
C SER A 140 29.82 5.96 -4.04
N GLU A 141 30.45 6.63 -5.03
CA GLU A 141 30.40 8.09 -5.21
C GLU A 141 29.03 8.63 -5.64
N ASN A 142 28.18 7.78 -6.22
CA ASN A 142 26.90 8.20 -6.78
C ASN A 142 25.77 8.22 -5.75
N TYR A 143 25.96 7.58 -4.58
CA TYR A 143 24.91 7.49 -3.56
C TYR A 143 24.34 8.86 -3.18
N LYS A 144 25.20 9.83 -2.87
CA LYS A 144 24.79 11.20 -2.51
C LYS A 144 23.99 11.88 -3.63
N LYS A 145 24.44 11.73 -4.87
CA LYS A 145 23.78 12.30 -6.06
C LYS A 145 22.39 11.67 -6.29
N ILE A 146 22.27 10.36 -6.08
CA ILE A 146 21.00 9.63 -6.18
C ILE A 146 20.02 10.15 -5.13
N VAL A 147 20.46 10.31 -3.88
CA VAL A 147 19.63 10.83 -2.78
C VAL A 147 19.17 12.26 -3.05
N GLU A 148 20.07 13.15 -3.47
CA GLU A 148 19.71 14.54 -3.82
C GLU A 148 18.69 14.59 -4.98
N SER A 149 18.91 13.79 -6.02
CA SER A 149 18.03 13.71 -7.18
C SER A 149 16.65 13.10 -6.82
N MET A 150 16.64 12.09 -5.94
CA MET A 150 15.43 11.53 -5.36
C MET A 150 14.65 12.56 -4.55
N GLN A 151 15.34 13.29 -3.68
CA GLN A 151 14.74 14.29 -2.80
C GLN A 151 14.24 15.51 -3.59
N SER A 152 14.96 15.96 -4.61
CA SER A 152 14.52 17.05 -5.48
C SER A 152 13.25 16.70 -6.27
N ARG A 153 13.15 15.46 -6.78
CA ARG A 153 12.02 15.05 -7.63
C ARG A 153 10.81 14.53 -6.85
N PHE A 154 11.04 13.86 -5.74
CA PHE A 154 9.99 13.17 -4.96
C PHE A 154 9.85 13.69 -3.53
N GLY A 155 10.83 14.44 -3.02
CA GLY A 155 10.74 15.12 -1.74
C GLY A 155 9.73 16.26 -1.84
N ARG A 156 8.61 16.13 -1.15
CA ARG A 156 7.71 17.26 -0.91
C ARG A 156 8.39 18.19 0.09
N GLU A 157 8.67 19.44 -0.29
CA GLU A 157 9.24 20.50 0.55
C GLU A 157 8.46 20.65 1.86
N VAL A 158 8.94 20.01 2.93
CA VAL A 158 8.64 20.45 4.30
C VAL A 158 9.83 20.30 5.25
N PHE A 159 11.04 20.16 4.71
CA PHE A 159 12.28 20.11 5.49
C PHE A 159 13.10 21.40 5.36
N ARG A 160 12.44 22.56 5.38
CA ARG A 160 13.10 23.83 5.71
C ARG A 160 12.59 24.30 7.06
N SER A 161 13.41 24.04 8.08
CA SER A 161 13.47 24.69 9.39
C SER A 161 12.15 24.97 10.12
N LYS A 162 11.83 24.12 11.12
CA LYS A 162 11.15 24.58 12.34
C LYS A 162 11.97 24.33 13.61
N TYR A 163 13.25 23.96 13.47
CA TYR A 163 14.17 23.79 14.60
C TYR A 163 15.59 24.12 14.15
N MET A 164 15.79 25.39 13.81
CA MET A 164 17.05 26.13 13.96
C MET A 164 16.66 27.48 14.53
#